data_AF-A0A7L5YY53-F1
#
_entry.id   AF-A0A7L5YY53-F1
#
_cell.length_a   1.000
_cell.length_b   1.000
_cell.length_c   1.000
_cell.angle_alpha   90.00
_cell.angle_beta   90.00
_cell.angle_gamma   90.00
#
_symmetry.space_group_name_H-M   'P 1'
#
loop_
_entity.id
_entity.type
_entity.pdbx_description
1 polymer ?
#
loop_
_entity_poly.entity_id
_entity_poly.type
_entity_poly.pdbx_seq_one_letter_code
_entity_poly.pdbx_strand_id
1 'polypeptide(L)' 'MRGANLAGADLTSADLRGATLVGADLTAADLTDVDLAGANLAAAELAGVALTGARYADDTRWPFGFTPPAEGP' A
#
# COMPACT_ATOMS: atom_id res chain seq x y z
N MET A 1 -11.80 -9.68 12.16
CA MET A 1 -10.64 -10.39 11.60
C MET A 1 -9.46 -9.44 11.73
N ARG A 2 -8.34 -9.87 12.30
CA ARG A 2 -7.12 -9.05 12.33
C ARG A 2 -6.61 -8.95 10.89
N GLY A 3 -6.21 -7.77 10.42
CA GLY A 3 -5.70 -7.62 9.06
C GLY A 3 -4.47 -8.49 8.81
N ALA A 4 -4.09 -8.64 7.54
CA ALA A 4 -2.92 -9.45 7.17
C ALA A 4 -1.65 -8.86 7.81
N ASN A 5 -0.77 -9.71 8.34
CA ASN A 5 0.56 -9.30 8.76
C ASN A 5 1.51 -9.45 7.56
N LEU A 6 1.93 -8.32 6.99
CA LEU A 6 2.86 -8.17 5.88
C LEU A 6 4.03 -7.27 6.29
N ALA A 7 4.29 -7.14 7.59
CA ALA A 7 5.38 -6.30 8.08
C ALA A 7 6.73 -6.82 7.55
N GLY A 8 7.51 -5.94 6.93
CA GLY A 8 8.80 -6.25 6.31
C GLY A 8 8.69 -7.14 5.07
N ALA A 9 7.50 -7.35 4.50
CA ALA A 9 7.35 -8.14 3.29
C ALA A 9 7.97 -7.42 2.07
N ASP A 10 8.61 -8.20 1.21
CA ASP A 10 9.00 -7.75 -0.13
C ASP A 10 7.82 -7.95 -1.07
N LEU A 11 7.21 -6.85 -1.51
CA LEU A 11 6.10 -6.78 -2.46
C LEU A 11 6.51 -5.99 -3.71
N THR A 12 7.81 -5.95 -4.00
CA THR A 12 8.36 -5.24 -5.16
C THR A 12 7.72 -5.72 -6.46
N SER A 13 7.23 -4.79 -7.27
CA SER A 13 6.53 -5.06 -8.54
C SER A 13 5.27 -5.94 -8.43
N ALA A 14 4.70 -6.09 -7.23
CA ALA A 14 3.50 -6.89 -7.05
C ALA A 14 2.27 -6.21 -7.66
N ASP A 15 1.36 -7.02 -8.20
CA ASP A 15 0.04 -6.58 -8.65
C ASP A 15 -0.96 -6.73 -7.49
N LEU A 16 -1.30 -5.62 -6.85
CA LEU A 16 -2.27 -5.52 -5.75
C LEU A 16 -3.50 -4.70 -6.16
N ARG A 17 -3.78 -4.62 -7.47
CA ARG A 17 -4.93 -3.88 -7.99
C ARG A 17 -6.22 -4.41 -7.38
N GLY A 18 -7.05 -3.51 -6.85
CA GLY A 18 -8.30 -3.86 -6.19
C GLY A 18 -8.17 -4.69 -4.91
N ALA A 19 -6.95 -4.88 -4.38
CA ALA A 19 -6.73 -5.69 -3.18
C ALA A 19 -7.40 -5.06 -1.94
N THR A 20 -7.98 -5.89 -1.08
CA THR A 20 -8.51 -5.47 0.22
C THR A 20 -7.44 -5.71 1.29
N LEU A 21 -6.77 -4.64 1.68
CA LEU A 21 -5.69 -4.61 2.70
C LEU A 21 -6.15 -3.86 3.96
N VAL A 22 -7.46 -3.86 4.22
CA VAL A 22 -8.04 -3.12 5.34
C VAL A 22 -7.49 -3.64 6.67
N GLY A 23 -6.85 -2.75 7.43
CA GLY A 23 -6.22 -3.10 8.71
C GLY A 23 -4.96 -3.96 8.61
N ALA A 24 -4.38 -4.12 7.41
CA ALA A 24 -3.14 -4.88 7.23
C ALA A 24 -1.95 -4.13 7.86
N ASP A 25 -1.04 -4.89 8.46
CA ASP A 25 0.25 -4.37 8.90
C ASP A 25 1.24 -4.48 7.74
N LEU A 26 1.61 -3.34 7.14
CA LEU A 26 2.59 -3.21 6.06
C LEU A 26 3.84 -2.45 6.56
N THR A 27 4.06 -2.42 7.87
CA THR A 27 5.19 -1.71 8.47
C THR A 27 6.50 -2.19 7.86
N ALA A 28 7.30 -1.25 7.33
CA ALA A 28 8.57 -1.51 6.66
C ALA A 28 8.51 -2.47 5.45
N ALA A 29 7.33 -2.66 4.84
CA ALA A 29 7.22 -3.43 3.60
C ALA A 29 7.84 -2.67 2.40
N ASP A 30 8.43 -3.41 1.47
CA ASP A 30 8.89 -2.86 0.20
C ASP A 30 7.75 -2.93 -0.82
N LEU A 31 7.22 -1.77 -1.20
CA LEU A 31 6.17 -1.58 -2.20
C LEU A 31 6.73 -0.85 -3.44
N THR A 32 8.02 -1.01 -3.71
CA THR A 32 8.67 -0.44 -4.89
C THR A 32 8.03 -1.00 -6.17
N ASP A 33 7.67 -0.12 -7.10
CA ASP A 33 7.01 -0.46 -8.37
C ASP A 33 5.70 -1.27 -8.24
N VAL A 34 5.06 -1.28 -7.06
CA VAL A 34 3.79 -1.98 -6.85
C VAL A 34 2.65 -1.32 -7.63
N ASP A 35 1.65 -2.10 -8.06
CA ASP A 35 0.38 -1.57 -8.57
C ASP A 35 -0.74 -1.71 -7.53
N LEU A 36 -1.15 -0.58 -6.95
CA LEU A 36 -2.20 -0.42 -5.94
C LEU A 36 -3.48 0.23 -6.51
N ALA A 37 -3.66 0.29 -7.83
CA ALA A 37 -4.85 0.92 -8.42
C ALA A 37 -6.14 0.27 -7.89
N GLY A 38 -7.05 1.09 -7.33
CA GLY A 38 -8.29 0.63 -6.70
C GLY A 38 -8.12 -0.18 -5.40
N ALA A 39 -6.90 -0.29 -4.85
CA ALA A 39 -6.68 -1.02 -3.60
C ALA A 39 -7.28 -0.28 -2.40
N ASN A 40 -7.73 -1.04 -1.40
CA ASN A 40 -8.27 -0.51 -0.15
C ASN A 40 -7.32 -0.78 1.02
N LEU A 41 -6.53 0.23 1.38
CA LEU A 41 -5.60 0.27 2.52
C LEU A 41 -6.21 0.98 3.75
N ALA A 42 -7.54 1.07 3.85
CA ALA A 42 -8.16 1.71 5.01
C ALA A 42 -7.69 1.06 6.32
N ALA A 43 -7.25 1.90 7.28
CA ALA A 43 -6.70 1.45 8.56
C ALA A 43 -5.43 0.56 8.46
N ALA A 44 -4.78 0.44 7.30
CA ALA A 44 -3.50 -0.24 7.20
C ALA A 44 -2.38 0.55 7.89
N GLU A 45 -1.40 -0.16 8.45
CA GLU A 45 -0.19 0.44 9.02
C GLU A 45 0.88 0.56 7.93
N LEU A 46 1.19 1.80 7.53
CA LEU A 46 2.14 2.13 6.45
C LEU A 46 3.41 2.82 6.99
N ALA A 47 3.82 2.50 8.22
CA ALA A 47 5.01 3.12 8.79
C ALA A 47 6.27 2.58 8.09
N GLY A 48 7.03 3.47 7.45
CA GLY A 48 8.33 3.14 6.85
C GLY A 48 8.26 2.29 5.57
N VAL A 49 7.12 2.24 4.88
CA VAL A 49 7.02 1.52 3.59
C VAL A 49 7.80 2.25 2.50
N ALA A 50 8.36 1.51 1.55
CA ALA A 50 8.95 2.09 0.34
C ALA A 50 7.91 2.14 -0.79
N LEU A 51 7.51 3.34 -1.25
CA LEU A 51 6.55 3.53 -2.35
C LEU A 51 7.21 4.05 -3.64
N THR A 52 8.51 3.88 -3.81
CA THR A 52 9.22 4.38 -4.98
C THR A 52 8.66 3.71 -6.24
N GLY A 53 8.18 4.50 -7.21
CA GLY A 53 7.58 3.97 -8.43
C GLY A 53 6.21 3.29 -8.25
N ALA A 54 5.65 3.29 -7.04
CA ALA A 54 4.33 2.73 -6.79
C ALA A 54 3.27 3.45 -7.63
N ARG A 55 2.38 2.67 -8.23
CA ARG A 55 1.23 3.14 -8.99
C ARG A 55 -0.03 2.99 -8.17
N TYR A 56 -0.88 3.99 -8.20
CA TYR A 56 -2.20 3.97 -7.59
C TYR A 56 -3.15 4.78 -8.48
N ALA A 57 -4.41 4.89 -8.08
CA ALA A 57 -5.41 5.65 -8.79
C ALA A 57 -6.23 6.51 -7.81
N ASP A 58 -7.05 7.41 -8.34
CA ASP A 58 -7.93 8.28 -7.54
C ASP A 58 -8.89 7.52 -6.61
N ASP A 59 -9.19 6.25 -6.94
CA ASP A 59 -10.03 5.36 -6.16
C ASP A 59 -9.27 4.51 -5.14
N THR A 60 -7.93 4.56 -5.12
CA THR A 60 -7.10 3.90 -4.11
C THR A 60 -7.37 4.54 -2.74
N ARG A 61 -7.81 3.72 -1.79
CA ARG A 61 -8.19 4.19 -0.45
C ARG A 61 -7.04 4.07 0.53
N TRP A 62 -6.47 5.20 0.89
CA TRP A 62 -5.39 5.31 1.87
C TRP A 62 -5.90 5.32 3.34
N PRO A 63 -5.05 4.95 4.31
CA PRO A 63 -5.37 5.13 5.72
C PRO A 63 -5.47 6.62 6.09
N PHE A 64 -6.25 6.93 7.12
CA PHE A 64 -6.48 8.30 7.54
C PHE A 64 -5.16 8.98 7.96
N GLY A 65 -4.93 10.20 7.48
CA GLY A 65 -3.71 10.96 7.79
C GLY A 65 -2.46 10.50 7.02
N PHE A 66 -2.59 9.52 6.13
CA PHE A 66 -1.54 9.16 5.19
C PHE A 66 -1.69 9.95 3.89
N THR A 67 -0.60 10.57 3.46
CA THR A 67 -0.50 11.23 2.16
C THR A 67 0.47 10.42 1.32
N PRO A 68 0.03 9.70 0.27
CA PRO A 68 0.96 9.07 -0.65
C PRO A 68 1.86 10.13 -1.31
N PRO A 69 3.04 9.76 -1.80
CA PRO A 69 3.81 10.66 -2.65
C PRO A 69 2.98 11.14 -3.85
N ALA A 70 3.45 12.15 -4.60
CA ALA A 70 2.82 12.43 -5.89
C ALA A 70 3.03 11.21 -6.79
N GLU A 71 2.04 10.84 -7.61
CA GLU A 71 2.22 9.82 -8.65
C GLU A 71 3.48 10.20 -9.43
N GLY A 72 4.47 9.31 -9.43
CA GLY A 72 5.64 9.47 -10.29
C GLY A 72 5.16 9.52 -11.74
N PRO A 73 5.85 10.28 -12.62
CA PRO A 73 5.51 10.35 -14.04
C PRO A 73 5.52 8.98 -14.73
#